data_AF-A0A136N054-F1
#
_entry.id   AF-A0A136N054-F1
#
_cell.length_a   1.000
_cell.length_b   1.000
_cell.length_c   1.000
_cell.angle_alpha   90.00
_cell.angle_beta   90.00
_cell.angle_gamma   90.00
#
_symmetry.space_group_name_H-M   'P 1'
#
loop_
_entity.id
_entity.type
_entity.pdbx_description
1 polymer ?
#
loop_
_entity_poly.entity_id
_entity_poly.type
_entity_poly.pdbx_seq_one_letter_code
_entity_poly.pdbx_strand_id
1 'polypeptide(L)'
;MFVLIWITALMMIISKYMDCITTANRVKHPSQEQNPFARMLMSKYGIQPVIWGIFALTVLIVLTAIWLVYNVYSDTESQILFIFLGMTISIFQFAVALSNKTGKLNIFTKVIAAFYYLIKRR
;
A
#
# COMPACT_ATOMS: atom_id res chain seq x y z
N MET A 1 18.67 4.52 -15.38
CA MET A 1 17.39 4.94 -14.77
C MET A 1 16.27 3.94 -15.02
N PHE A 2 16.07 3.47 -16.26
CA PHE A 2 15.05 2.47 -16.63
C PHE A 2 14.97 1.25 -15.69
N VAL A 3 16.11 0.60 -15.42
CA VAL A 3 16.18 -0.57 -14.52
C VAL A 3 15.69 -0.23 -13.11
N LEU A 4 16.02 0.95 -12.58
CA LEU A 4 15.61 1.38 -11.24
C LEU A 4 14.10 1.61 -11.17
N ILE A 5 13.49 2.21 -12.19
CA ILE A 5 12.03 2.39 -12.27
C ILE A 5 11.32 1.03 -12.18
N TRP A 6 11.80 0.02 -12.91
CA TRP A 6 11.22 -1.32 -12.85
C TRP A 6 11.46 -2.03 -11.51
N ILE A 7 12.63 -1.87 -10.91
CA ILE A 7 12.89 -2.39 -9.56
C ILE A 7 11.96 -1.72 -8.54
N THR A 8 11.80 -0.41 -8.59
CA THR A 8 10.88 0.33 -7.71
C THR A 8 9.44 -0.13 -7.91
N ALA A 9 8.97 -0.26 -9.15
CA ALA A 9 7.64 -0.77 -9.45
C ALA A 9 7.43 -2.19 -8.91
N LEU A 10 8.41 -3.08 -9.11
CA LEU A 10 8.36 -4.44 -8.58
C LEU A 10 8.29 -4.43 -7.04
N MET A 11 9.07 -3.58 -6.38
CA MET A 11 9.03 -3.41 -4.93
C MET A 11 7.67 -2.92 -4.44
N MET A 12 7.05 -1.97 -5.14
CA MET A 12 5.70 -1.48 -4.82
C MET A 12 4.66 -2.59 -4.97
N ILE A 13 4.73 -3.39 -6.04
CA ILE A 13 3.80 -4.50 -6.26
C ILE A 13 3.98 -5.59 -5.20
N ILE A 14 5.22 -6.00 -4.92
CA ILE A 14 5.52 -7.03 -3.91
C ILE A 14 5.11 -6.58 -2.51
N SER A 15 5.44 -5.34 -2.13
CA SER A 15 5.07 -4.80 -0.82
C SER A 15 3.55 -4.72 -0.66
N LYS A 16 2.82 -4.27 -1.70
CA LYS A 16 1.36 -4.28 -1.67
C LYS A 16 0.78 -5.69 -1.63
N TYR A 17 1.36 -6.64 -2.35
CA TYR A 17 0.96 -8.04 -2.31
C TYR A 17 1.09 -8.62 -0.89
N MET A 18 2.22 -8.36 -0.22
CA MET A 18 2.43 -8.80 1.16
C MET A 18 1.46 -8.13 2.14
N ASP A 19 1.18 -6.83 1.96
CA ASP A 19 0.17 -6.11 2.73
C ASP A 19 -1.23 -6.74 2.56
N CYS A 20 -1.64 -7.02 1.33
CA CYS A 20 -2.92 -7.66 1.03
C CYS A 20 -3.01 -9.09 1.58
N ILE A 21 -1.97 -9.92 1.46
CA ILE A 21 -1.96 -11.28 2.04
C ILE A 21 -2.09 -11.23 3.56
N THR A 22 -1.27 -10.40 4.20
CA THR A 22 -1.27 -10.31 5.67
C THR A 22 -2.60 -9.77 6.18
N THR A 23 -3.23 -8.87 5.43
CA THR A 23 -4.60 -8.38 5.69
C THR A 23 -5.64 -9.47 5.47
N ALA A 24 -5.55 -10.24 4.37
CA ALA A 24 -6.47 -11.34 4.06
C ALA A 24 -6.46 -12.45 5.11
N ASN A 25 -5.30 -12.70 5.72
CA ASN A 25 -5.15 -13.67 6.80
C ASN A 25 -5.60 -13.12 8.16
N ARG A 26 -5.46 -11.80 8.38
CA ARG A 26 -5.75 -11.15 9.67
C ARG A 26 -7.22 -10.74 9.82
N VAL A 27 -7.81 -10.16 8.77
CA VAL A 27 -9.16 -9.60 8.79
C VAL A 27 -10.17 -10.70 8.47
N LYS A 28 -10.88 -11.15 9.51
CA LYS A 28 -11.95 -12.16 9.39
C LYS A 28 -13.34 -11.54 9.39
N HIS A 29 -13.47 -10.32 9.89
CA HIS A 29 -14.74 -9.59 9.92
C HIS A 29 -14.55 -8.13 9.45
N PRO A 30 -15.49 -7.56 8.67
CA PRO A 30 -15.38 -6.18 8.19
C PRO A 30 -15.27 -5.14 9.32
N SER A 31 -15.79 -5.45 10.52
CA SER A 31 -15.68 -4.57 11.70
C SER A 31 -14.25 -4.35 12.19
N GLN A 32 -13.32 -5.22 11.81
CA GLN A 32 -11.89 -5.09 12.15
C GLN A 32 -11.17 -4.07 11.26
N GLU A 33 -11.75 -3.72 10.11
CA GLU A 33 -11.23 -2.70 9.20
C GLU A 33 -11.57 -1.30 9.72
N GLN A 34 -10.55 -0.45 9.86
CA GLN A 34 -10.72 0.91 10.37
C GLN A 34 -11.16 1.88 9.26
N ASN A 35 -10.84 1.58 8.01
CA ASN A 35 -11.25 2.40 6.89
C ASN A 35 -12.76 2.20 6.61
N PRO A 36 -13.61 3.23 6.80
CA PRO A 36 -15.07 3.09 6.66
C PRO A 36 -15.48 2.71 5.23
N PHE A 37 -14.73 3.17 4.22
CA PHE A 37 -14.99 2.85 2.82
C PHE A 37 -14.64 1.39 2.52
N ALA A 38 -13.46 0.93 2.97
CA ALA A 38 -13.06 -0.46 2.83
C ALA A 38 -14.02 -1.40 3.56
N ARG A 39 -14.42 -1.05 4.79
CA ARG A 39 -15.42 -1.79 5.57
C ARG A 39 -16.76 -1.90 4.85
N MET A 40 -17.26 -0.81 4.27
CA MET A 40 -18.50 -0.79 3.51
C MET A 40 -18.41 -1.75 2.31
N LEU A 41 -17.34 -1.65 1.52
CA LEU A 41 -17.12 -2.55 0.39
C LEU A 41 -17.00 -4.01 0.82
N MET A 42 -16.24 -4.31 1.87
CA MET A 42 -16.07 -5.67 2.40
C MET A 42 -17.40 -6.25 2.90
N SER A 43 -18.27 -5.43 3.48
CA SER A 43 -19.60 -5.86 3.91
C SER A 43 -20.54 -6.20 2.74
N LYS A 44 -20.39 -5.50 1.60
CA LYS A 44 -21.24 -5.67 0.42
C LYS A 44 -20.76 -6.77 -0.54
N TYR A 45 -19.44 -6.87 -0.74
CA TYR A 45 -18.83 -7.74 -1.75
C TYR A 45 -17.99 -8.89 -1.17
N GLY A 46 -17.83 -8.93 0.16
CA GLY A 46 -16.97 -9.88 0.85
C GLY A 46 -15.53 -9.39 1.03
N ILE A 47 -14.85 -9.93 2.03
CA ILE A 47 -13.49 -9.48 2.42
C ILE A 47 -12.47 -9.81 1.33
N GLN A 48 -12.40 -11.07 0.89
CA GLN A 48 -11.40 -11.54 -0.07
C GLN A 48 -11.50 -10.81 -1.43
N PRO A 49 -12.68 -10.69 -2.08
CA PRO A 49 -12.78 -9.99 -3.35
C PRO A 49 -12.36 -8.52 -3.26
N VAL A 50 -12.65 -7.84 -2.14
CA VAL A 50 -12.27 -6.44 -1.95
C VAL A 50 -10.77 -6.28 -1.75
N ILE A 51 -10.13 -7.16 -0.98
CA ILE A 51 -8.67 -7.12 -0.78
C ILE A 51 -7.93 -7.33 -2.11
N TRP A 52 -8.33 -8.34 -2.88
CA TRP A 52 -7.70 -8.63 -4.17
C TRP A 52 -8.07 -7.59 -5.24
N GLY A 53 -9.26 -7.00 -5.17
CA GLY A 53 -9.66 -5.87 -6.02
C GLY A 53 -8.79 -4.63 -5.78
N ILE A 54 -8.51 -4.30 -4.51
CA ILE A 54 -7.60 -3.21 -4.16
C ILE A 54 -6.17 -3.50 -4.64
N PHE A 55 -5.71 -4.75 -4.53
CA PHE A 55 -4.41 -5.16 -5.07
C PHE A 55 -4.34 -4.95 -6.59
N ALA A 56 -5.34 -5.45 -7.33
CA ALA A 56 -5.41 -5.30 -8.79
C ALA A 56 -5.45 -3.81 -9.20
N LEU A 57 -6.25 -3.00 -8.51
CA LEU A 57 -6.29 -1.55 -8.74
C LEU A 57 -4.92 -0.90 -8.50
N THR A 58 -4.19 -1.32 -7.46
CA THR A 58 -2.86 -0.79 -7.17
C THR A 58 -1.87 -1.16 -8.27
N VAL A 59 -1.90 -2.40 -8.77
CA VAL A 59 -1.07 -2.82 -9.92
C VAL A 59 -1.37 -1.96 -11.14
N LEU A 60 -2.64 -1.71 -11.44
CA LEU A 60 -3.04 -0.85 -12.56
C LEU A 60 -2.48 0.56 -12.40
N ILE A 61 -2.61 1.17 -11.22
CA ILE A 61 -2.05 2.50 -10.93
C ILE A 61 -0.53 2.51 -11.13
N VAL A 62 0.19 1.50 -10.64
CA VAL A 62 1.65 1.41 -10.82
C VAL A 62 2.02 1.31 -12.30
N LEU A 63 1.33 0.47 -13.08
CA LEU A 63 1.57 0.34 -14.52
C LEU A 63 1.26 1.65 -15.27
N THR A 64 0.17 2.33 -14.92
CA THR A 64 -0.15 3.64 -15.48
C THR A 64 0.90 4.68 -15.12
N ALA A 65 1.39 4.69 -13.89
CA ALA A 65 2.45 5.61 -13.46
C ALA A 65 3.77 5.35 -14.21
N ILE A 66 4.14 4.09 -14.42
CA ILE A 66 5.30 3.73 -15.26
C ILE A 66 5.11 4.25 -16.69
N TRP A 67 3.92 4.04 -17.27
CA TRP A 67 3.62 4.51 -18.61
C TRP A 67 3.74 6.04 -18.71
N LEU A 68 3.23 6.78 -17.71
CA LEU A 68 3.34 8.24 -17.64
C LEU A 68 4.80 8.70 -17.54
N VAL A 69 5.60 8.07 -16.68
CA VAL A 69 7.03 8.40 -16.52
C VAL A 69 7.81 8.10 -17.80
N TYR A 70 7.43 7.10 -18.59
CA TYR A 70 8.12 6.81 -19.84
C TYR A 70 7.68 7.68 -21.03
N ASN A 71 6.38 8.00 -21.14
CA ASN A 71 5.82 8.61 -22.36
C ASN A 71 5.48 10.09 -22.23
N VAL A 72 5.26 10.58 -21.01
CA VAL A 72 4.79 11.96 -20.76
C VAL A 72 5.81 12.75 -19.95
N TYR A 73 6.36 12.14 -18.90
CA TYR A 73 7.28 12.77 -17.94
C TYR A 73 8.65 12.09 -17.96
N SER A 74 9.26 12.02 -19.16
CA SER A 74 10.51 11.30 -19.40
C SER A 74 11.75 12.06 -18.94
N ASP A 75 11.61 13.24 -18.33
CA ASP A 75 12.71 14.00 -17.75
C ASP A 75 13.31 13.28 -16.53
N THR A 76 14.56 13.62 -16.22
CA THR A 76 15.32 12.93 -15.15
C THR A 76 14.72 13.20 -13.77
N GLU A 77 14.16 14.39 -13.54
CA GLU A 77 13.60 14.78 -12.25
C GLU A 77 12.36 13.96 -11.90
N SER A 78 11.43 13.82 -12.85
CA SER A 78 10.23 12.98 -12.74
C SER A 78 10.58 11.52 -12.45
N GLN A 79 11.61 10.98 -13.10
CA GLN A 79 12.09 9.61 -12.86
C GLN A 79 12.68 9.44 -11.45
N ILE A 80 13.46 10.42 -10.98
CA ILE A 80 14.01 10.42 -9.62
C ILE A 80 12.89 10.50 -8.58
N LEU A 81 11.91 11.38 -8.80
CA LEU A 81 10.75 11.52 -7.92
C LEU A 81 9.94 10.22 -7.85
N PHE A 82 9.69 9.57 -8.99
CA PHE A 82 9.02 8.27 -9.03
C PHE A 82 9.77 7.22 -8.22
N ILE A 83 11.09 7.10 -8.43
CA ILE A 83 11.93 6.13 -7.71
C ILE A 83 11.90 6.40 -6.20
N PHE A 84 12.11 7.65 -5.81
CA PHE A 84 12.18 8.04 -4.40
C PHE A 84 10.85 7.78 -3.69
N LEU A 85 9.75 8.31 -4.22
CA LEU A 85 8.41 8.13 -3.64
C LEU A 85 7.99 6.65 -3.63
N GLY A 86 8.20 5.94 -4.73
CA GLY A 86 7.85 4.52 -4.84
C GLY A 86 8.61 3.66 -3.83
N MET A 87 9.89 3.93 -3.61
CA MET A 87 10.69 3.25 -2.57
C MET A 87 10.19 3.58 -1.17
N THR A 88 9.91 4.86 -0.88
CA THR A 88 9.36 5.28 0.41
C THR A 88 8.03 4.57 0.70
N ILE A 89 7.09 4.58 -0.26
CA ILE A 89 5.80 3.90 -0.14
C ILE A 89 6.01 2.40 0.11
N SER A 90 6.91 1.76 -0.62
CA SER A 90 7.20 0.32 -0.46
C SER A 90 7.71 0.00 0.95
N ILE A 91 8.58 0.83 1.52
CA ILE A 91 9.10 0.66 2.89
C ILE A 91 7.95 0.71 3.91
N PHE A 92 7.06 1.70 3.79
CA PHE A 92 5.89 1.79 4.68
C PHE A 92 4.97 0.58 4.51
N GLN A 93 4.71 0.13 3.29
CA GLN A 93 3.88 -1.05 3.03
C GLN A 93 4.49 -2.33 3.59
N PHE A 94 5.80 -2.54 3.45
CA PHE A 94 6.49 -3.66 4.10
C PHE A 94 6.41 -3.59 5.63
N ALA A 95 6.56 -2.39 6.21
CA ALA A 95 6.42 -2.20 7.65
C ALA A 95 5.00 -2.57 8.12
N VAL A 96 3.97 -2.13 7.40
CA VAL A 96 2.57 -2.48 7.70
C VAL A 96 2.36 -3.99 7.58
N ALA A 97 2.82 -4.61 6.50
CA ALA A 97 2.71 -6.07 6.29
C ALA A 97 3.39 -6.86 7.41
N LEU A 98 4.58 -6.45 7.85
CA LEU A 98 5.28 -7.10 8.96
C LEU A 98 4.51 -6.96 10.28
N SER A 99 3.94 -5.78 10.54
CA SER A 99 3.11 -5.55 11.72
C SER A 99 1.83 -6.40 11.70
N ASN A 100 1.20 -6.53 10.53
CA ASN A 100 0.04 -7.39 10.32
C ASN A 100 0.38 -8.88 10.55
N LYS A 101 1.54 -9.33 10.04
CA LYS A 101 2.00 -10.73 10.20
C LYS A 101 2.34 -11.07 11.66
N THR A 102 3.01 -10.16 12.37
CA THR A 102 3.50 -10.42 13.74
C THR A 102 2.48 -10.09 14.83
N GLY A 103 1.44 -9.33 14.50
CA GLY A 103 0.49 -8.79 15.49
C GLY A 103 1.10 -7.74 16.43
N LYS A 104 2.38 -7.41 16.27
CA LYS A 104 3.12 -6.42 17.08
C LYS A 104 3.27 -5.11 16.30
N LEU A 105 3.13 -3.99 16.98
CA LEU A 105 3.36 -2.66 16.38
C LEU A 105 4.86 -2.41 16.25
N ASN A 106 5.32 -2.11 15.04
CA ASN A 106 6.69 -1.65 14.79
C ASN A 106 6.79 -0.13 14.95
N ILE A 107 7.99 0.42 14.84
CA ILE A 107 8.23 1.86 15.05
C ILE A 107 7.32 2.70 14.13
N PHE A 108 7.19 2.32 12.86
CA PHE A 108 6.35 3.03 11.90
C PHE A 108 4.85 2.94 12.22
N THR A 109 4.32 1.75 12.54
CA THR A 109 2.91 1.59 12.91
C THR A 109 2.60 2.19 14.28
N LYS A 110 3.57 2.27 15.20
CA LYS A 110 3.45 3.02 16.46
C LYS A 110 3.31 4.52 16.22
N VAL A 111 4.14 5.10 15.33
CA VAL A 111 4.05 6.54 14.99
C VAL A 111 2.69 6.85 14.35
N ILE A 112 2.23 6.03 13.40
CA ILE A 112 0.92 6.20 12.76
C ILE A 112 -0.21 6.08 13.79
N ALA A 113 -0.15 5.08 14.67
CA ALA A 113 -1.14 4.93 15.74
C ALA A 113 -1.14 6.13 16.70
N ALA A 114 0.03 6.63 17.08
CA ALA A 114 0.15 7.82 17.94
C ALA A 114 -0.48 9.06 17.28
N PHE A 115 -0.23 9.27 15.98
CA PHE A 115 -0.89 10.34 15.21
C PHE A 115 -2.41 10.17 15.15
N TYR A 116 -2.89 8.95 14.89
CA TYR A 116 -4.33 8.67 14.87
C TYR A 116 -5.01 8.96 16.21
N TYR A 117 -4.39 8.56 17.33
CA TYR A 117 -4.90 8.86 18.67
C TYR A 117 -4.89 10.35 18.98
N LEU A 118 -3.85 11.09 18.54
CA LEU A 118 -3.79 12.55 18.68
C LEU A 118 -4.93 13.27 17.94
N ILE A 119 -5.25 12.82 16.72
CA ILE A 119 -6.32 13.41 15.91
C ILE A 119 -7.69 13.06 16.49
N LYS A 120 -7.92 11.83 16.93
CA LYS A 120 -9.21 11.38 17.49
C LYS A 120 -9.51 11.96 18.88
N ARG A 121 -8.51 12.49 19.58
CA ARG A 121 -8.65 13.12 20.90
C ARG A 121 -9.00 14.62 20.82
N ARG A 122 -8.98 15.21 19.62
CA ARG A 122 -9.55 16.53 19.31
C ARG A 122 -10.95 16.37 18.75
#